data_AF-A0A382FEA9-F1
#
_entry.id   AF-A0A382FEA9-F1
#
_cell.length_a   1.000
_cell.length_b   1.000
_cell.length_c   1.000
_cell.angle_alpha   90.00
_cell.angle_beta   90.00
_cell.angle_gamma   90.00
#
_symmetry.space_group_name_H-M   'P 1'
#
loop_
_entity.id
_entity.type
_entity.pdbx_description
1 polymer ?
#
loop_
_entity_poly.entity_id
_entity_poly.type
_entity_poly.pdbx_seq_one_letter_code
_entity_poly.pdbx_strand_id
1 'polypeptide(L)'
;MEAYKTKADFEAKEMHDWNSTKLYAEKAIKAANGKDILPEKISYWTVPANKRLELIKGYDNLMAVYQDAVLLDPFNLAKAISSLDCWAEQQEENWQTWDINKCRNDFLSAMHEIYGSLQKEEEISTKQKSNREIIKLDDSVSIVTKNSENKILQI
;
A
#
# COMPACT_ATOMS: atom_id res chain seq x y z
N MET A 1 -1.38 -2.18 -13.49
CA MET A 1 -1.15 -2.11 -14.96
C MET A 1 -0.99 -0.67 -15.43
N GLU A 2 -2.01 0.18 -15.28
CA GLU A 2 -2.03 1.54 -15.84
C GLU A 2 -0.84 2.42 -15.41
N ALA A 3 -0.49 2.43 -14.12
CA ALA A 3 0.63 3.22 -13.62
C ALA A 3 1.96 2.91 -14.33
N TYR A 4 2.28 1.63 -14.56
CA TYR A 4 3.49 1.24 -15.28
C TYR A 4 3.39 1.44 -16.79
N LYS A 5 2.20 1.31 -17.37
CA LYS A 5 1.99 1.65 -18.79
C LYS A 5 2.31 3.13 -19.04
N THR A 6 1.77 4.03 -18.21
CA THR A 6 2.02 5.46 -18.34
C THR A 6 3.51 5.81 -18.19
N LYS A 7 4.21 5.14 -17.26
CA LYS A 7 5.66 5.32 -17.12
C LYS A 7 6.42 4.82 -18.33
N ALA A 8 6.14 3.61 -18.83
CA ALA A 8 6.76 3.10 -20.05
C ALA A 8 6.52 4.01 -21.27
N ASP A 9 5.32 4.58 -21.40
CA ASP A 9 5.00 5.56 -22.44
C ASP A 9 5.82 6.85 -22.30
N PHE A 10 5.97 7.37 -21.08
CA PHE A 10 6.77 8.56 -20.77
C PHE A 10 8.25 8.32 -21.06
N GLU A 11 8.82 7.22 -20.58
CA GLU A 11 10.22 6.87 -20.81
C GLU A 11 10.54 6.73 -22.30
N ALA A 12 9.63 6.14 -23.08
CA ALA A 12 9.86 5.94 -24.51
C ALA A 12 9.77 7.25 -25.32
N LYS A 13 8.78 8.09 -25.00
CA LYS A 13 8.39 9.25 -25.83
C LYS A 13 9.10 10.52 -25.44
N GLU A 14 9.31 10.73 -24.13
CA GLU A 14 9.85 11.98 -23.60
C GLU A 14 11.33 11.83 -23.21
N MET A 15 11.69 10.73 -22.51
CA MET A 15 13.05 10.53 -21.99
C MET A 15 13.97 9.76 -22.94
N HIS A 16 13.38 8.97 -23.84
CA HIS A 16 14.06 8.02 -24.72
C HIS A 16 14.93 6.99 -23.98
N ASP A 17 14.59 6.65 -22.73
CA ASP A 17 15.22 5.56 -21.99
C ASP A 17 14.54 4.21 -22.31
N TRP A 18 15.17 3.46 -23.20
CA TRP A 18 14.67 2.15 -23.63
C TRP A 18 14.82 1.06 -22.57
N ASN A 19 15.77 1.18 -21.64
CA ASN A 19 15.95 0.20 -20.57
C ASN A 19 14.82 0.35 -19.55
N SER A 20 14.52 1.57 -19.13
CA SER A 20 13.39 1.86 -18.24
C SER A 20 12.05 1.62 -18.91
N THR A 21 11.91 1.99 -20.19
CA THR A 21 10.74 1.62 -21.01
C THR A 21 10.48 0.12 -20.96
N LYS A 22 11.52 -0.70 -21.19
CA LYS A 22 11.40 -2.16 -21.17
C LYS A 22 11.02 -2.66 -19.79
N LEU A 23 11.70 -2.20 -18.73
CA LEU A 23 11.43 -2.58 -17.35
C LEU A 23 9.97 -2.31 -16.98
N TYR A 24 9.48 -1.10 -17.26
CA TYR A 24 8.11 -0.70 -16.96
C TYR A 24 7.07 -1.42 -17.82
N ALA A 25 7.36 -1.65 -19.10
CA ALA A 25 6.49 -2.44 -19.96
C ALA A 25 6.34 -3.88 -19.45
N GLU A 26 7.43 -4.52 -19.04
CA GLU A 26 7.39 -5.87 -18.47
C GLU A 26 6.58 -5.92 -17.17
N LYS A 27 6.72 -4.91 -16.29
CA LYS A 27 5.89 -4.80 -15.08
C LYS A 27 4.42 -4.54 -15.42
N ALA A 28 4.12 -3.70 -16.40
CA ALA A 28 2.75 -3.47 -16.86
C ALA A 28 2.09 -4.77 -17.36
N ILE A 29 2.82 -5.57 -18.14
CA ILE A 29 2.36 -6.88 -18.64
C ILE A 29 2.14 -7.87 -17.50
N LYS A 30 3.07 -7.95 -16.52
CA LYS A 30 2.89 -8.81 -15.34
C LYS A 30 1.61 -8.42 -14.59
N ALA A 31 1.39 -7.12 -14.39
CA ALA A 31 0.22 -6.60 -13.67
C ALA A 31 -1.08 -6.88 -14.43
N ALA A 32 -1.07 -6.77 -15.76
CA ALA A 32 -2.21 -7.08 -16.61
C ALA A 32 -2.61 -8.56 -16.53
N ASN A 33 -1.63 -9.44 -16.30
CA ASN A 33 -1.85 -10.87 -16.10
C ASN A 33 -2.24 -11.24 -14.65
N GLY A 34 -2.56 -10.25 -13.81
CA GLY A 34 -2.96 -10.47 -12.42
C GLY A 34 -1.84 -10.97 -11.52
N LYS A 35 -0.57 -10.80 -11.91
CA LYS A 35 0.56 -11.13 -11.05
C LYS A 35 0.81 -10.01 -10.04
N ASP A 36 1.20 -10.40 -8.83
CA ASP A 36 1.72 -9.49 -7.83
C ASP A 36 2.93 -8.74 -8.37
N ILE A 37 2.97 -7.44 -8.10
CA ILE A 37 4.05 -6.56 -8.55
C ILE A 37 4.81 -6.06 -7.34
N LEU A 38 6.12 -6.28 -7.35
CA LEU A 38 7.01 -5.76 -6.34
C LEU A 38 7.79 -4.55 -6.88
N PRO A 39 8.17 -3.61 -6.01
CA PRO A 39 9.17 -2.60 -6.37
C PRO A 39 10.51 -3.29 -6.68
N GLU A 40 11.29 -2.71 -7.58
CA GLU A 40 12.67 -3.13 -7.79
C GLU A 40 13.46 -2.97 -6.49
N LYS A 41 14.36 -3.91 -6.24
CA LYS A 41 15.27 -3.78 -5.10
C LYS A 41 16.15 -2.55 -5.30
N ILE A 42 16.40 -1.78 -4.24
CA ILE A 42 17.24 -0.58 -4.34
C ILE A 42 18.66 -0.89 -4.83
N SER A 43 19.14 -2.13 -4.63
CA SER A 43 20.42 -2.61 -5.16
C SER A 43 20.48 -2.77 -6.68
N TYR A 44 19.34 -2.79 -7.37
CA TYR A 44 19.28 -2.78 -8.83
C TYR A 44 19.79 -1.45 -9.39
N TRP A 45 19.55 -0.35 -8.67
CA TRP A 45 19.87 1.01 -9.10
C TRP A 45 21.25 1.49 -8.61
N THR A 46 21.98 2.17 -9.48
CA THR A 46 23.30 2.76 -9.25
C THR A 46 23.19 4.17 -8.65
N VAL A 47 22.57 4.25 -7.48
CA VAL A 47 22.32 5.53 -6.78
C VAL A 47 23.51 5.97 -5.91
N PRO A 48 23.85 7.27 -5.84
CA PRO A 48 24.84 7.81 -4.89
C PRO A 48 24.57 7.42 -3.43
N ALA A 49 25.61 7.08 -2.67
CA ALA A 49 25.47 6.53 -1.31
C ALA A 49 24.70 7.45 -0.35
N ASN A 50 24.86 8.76 -0.49
CA ASN A 50 24.15 9.77 0.31
C ASN A 50 22.64 9.83 0.03
N LYS A 51 22.17 9.32 -1.12
CA LYS A 51 20.75 9.26 -1.50
C LYS A 51 20.16 7.87 -1.30
N ARG A 52 20.97 6.82 -1.44
CA ARG A 52 20.56 5.42 -1.35
C ARG A 52 19.88 5.06 -0.02
N LEU A 53 20.32 5.65 1.10
CA LEU A 53 19.72 5.38 2.41
C LEU A 53 18.25 5.79 2.49
N GLU A 54 17.83 6.83 1.78
CA GLU A 54 16.44 7.29 1.78
C GLU A 54 15.53 6.34 1.00
N LEU A 55 16.01 5.88 -0.16
CA LEU A 55 15.33 4.89 -0.99
C LEU A 55 15.17 3.55 -0.26
N ILE A 56 16.20 3.10 0.46
CA ILE A 56 16.12 1.87 1.26
C ILE A 56 15.01 1.98 2.31
N LYS A 57 14.95 3.10 3.05
CA LYS A 57 13.87 3.33 4.01
C LYS A 57 12.50 3.37 3.35
N GLY A 58 12.38 3.99 2.18
CA GLY A 58 11.15 4.00 1.40
C GLY A 58 10.71 2.57 1.01
N TYR A 59 11.65 1.78 0.50
CA TYR A 59 11.42 0.37 0.16
C TYR A 59 10.97 -0.43 1.38
N ASP A 60 11.69 -0.34 2.49
CA ASP A 60 11.39 -1.09 3.71
C ASP A 60 10.00 -0.73 4.27
N ASN A 61 9.65 0.56 4.27
CA ASN A 61 8.33 1.03 4.71
C ASN A 61 7.21 0.52 3.80
N LEU A 62 7.41 0.55 2.47
CA LEU A 62 6.44 0.01 1.51
C LEU A 62 6.26 -1.50 1.71
N MET A 63 7.35 -2.24 1.87
CA MET A 63 7.30 -3.70 2.06
C MET A 63 6.65 -4.09 3.40
N ALA A 64 6.79 -3.26 4.43
CA ALA A 64 6.16 -3.49 5.73
C ALA A 64 4.62 -3.47 5.66
N VAL A 65 4.03 -2.70 4.75
CA VAL A 65 2.58 -2.60 4.57
C VAL A 65 2.06 -3.32 3.32
N TYR A 66 2.93 -3.93 2.54
CA TYR A 66 2.60 -4.44 1.21
C TYR A 66 1.41 -5.41 1.23
N GLN A 67 1.46 -6.43 2.09
CA GLN A 67 0.43 -7.48 2.09
C GLN A 67 -0.94 -6.96 2.51
N ASP A 68 -0.98 -6.09 3.52
CA ASP A 68 -2.23 -5.48 3.96
C ASP A 68 -2.78 -4.53 2.88
N ALA A 69 -1.90 -3.77 2.23
CA ALA A 69 -2.25 -2.86 1.16
C ALA A 69 -2.75 -3.57 -0.10
N VAL A 70 -2.30 -4.80 -0.40
CA VAL A 70 -2.84 -5.60 -1.53
C VAL A 70 -4.34 -5.82 -1.36
N LEU A 71 -4.80 -6.04 -0.13
CA LEU A 71 -6.21 -6.33 0.17
C LEU A 71 -7.01 -5.05 0.38
N LEU A 72 -6.45 -4.08 1.11
CA LEU A 72 -7.18 -2.91 1.60
C LEU A 72 -7.11 -1.72 0.65
N ASP A 73 -5.98 -1.51 -0.02
CA ASP A 73 -5.77 -0.34 -0.87
C ASP A 73 -4.86 -0.65 -2.08
N PRO A 74 -5.29 -1.55 -2.98
CA PRO A 74 -4.49 -1.98 -4.13
C PRO A 74 -4.19 -0.82 -5.10
N PHE A 75 -5.03 0.21 -5.11
CA PHE A 75 -4.84 1.37 -5.97
C PHE A 75 -3.68 2.25 -5.51
N ASN A 76 -3.63 2.64 -4.23
CA ASN A 76 -2.51 3.41 -3.71
C ASN A 76 -1.25 2.54 -3.59
N LEU A 77 -1.37 1.24 -3.36
CA LEU A 77 -0.24 0.32 -3.44
C LEU A 77 0.41 0.36 -4.83
N ALA A 78 -0.38 0.25 -5.91
CA ALA A 78 0.13 0.32 -7.27
C ALA A 78 0.84 1.65 -7.56
N LYS A 79 0.32 2.77 -7.05
CA LYS A 79 0.98 4.08 -7.13
C LYS A 79 2.30 4.07 -6.37
N ALA A 80 2.32 3.65 -5.11
CA ALA A 80 3.51 3.63 -4.27
C ALA A 80 4.65 2.81 -4.91
N ILE A 81 4.36 1.58 -5.35
CA ILE A 81 5.34 0.71 -6.01
C ILE A 81 5.93 1.39 -7.26
N SER A 82 5.06 1.89 -8.15
CA SER A 82 5.52 2.52 -9.39
C SER A 82 6.27 3.85 -9.16
N SER A 83 5.91 4.60 -8.13
CA SER A 83 6.56 5.87 -7.76
C SER A 83 7.90 5.66 -7.07
N LEU A 84 8.06 4.59 -6.28
CA LEU A 84 9.35 4.21 -5.70
C LEU A 84 10.35 3.80 -6.78
N ASP A 85 9.92 3.00 -7.76
CA ASP A 85 10.78 2.62 -8.90
C ASP A 85 11.22 3.86 -9.68
N CYS A 86 10.27 4.76 -10.00
CA CYS A 86 10.61 6.01 -10.67
C CYS A 86 11.56 6.89 -9.85
N TRP A 87 11.34 6.99 -8.54
CA TRP A 87 12.23 7.78 -7.71
C TRP A 87 13.66 7.19 -7.73
N ALA A 88 13.80 5.87 -7.65
CA ALA A 88 15.10 5.21 -7.70
C ALA A 88 15.80 5.40 -9.05
N GLU A 89 15.08 5.27 -10.15
CA GLU A 89 15.54 5.54 -11.52
C GLU A 89 16.01 6.98 -11.69
N GLN A 90 15.14 7.96 -11.42
CA GLN A 90 15.46 9.38 -11.57
C GLN A 90 16.63 9.79 -10.66
N GLN A 91 16.75 9.13 -9.51
CA GLN A 91 17.86 9.35 -8.58
C GLN A 91 19.18 8.70 -9.04
N GLU A 92 19.15 7.68 -9.90
CA GLU A 92 20.32 7.12 -10.60
C GLU A 92 20.86 8.14 -11.62
N GLU A 93 19.97 8.78 -12.38
CA GLU A 93 20.35 9.83 -13.34
C GLU A 93 20.87 11.11 -12.65
N ASN A 94 20.30 11.44 -11.48
CA ASN A 94 20.78 12.47 -10.56
C ASN A 94 20.99 13.87 -11.16
N TRP A 95 20.19 14.26 -12.15
CA TRP A 95 20.32 15.53 -12.88
C TRP A 95 19.10 16.44 -12.72
N GLN A 96 17.90 15.95 -13.05
CA GLN A 96 16.63 16.69 -12.95
C GLN A 96 16.01 16.56 -11.56
N THR A 97 16.28 17.53 -10.69
CA THR A 97 15.76 17.52 -9.31
C THR A 97 14.22 17.60 -9.24
N TRP A 98 13.56 18.13 -10.28
CA TRP A 98 12.10 18.24 -10.31
C TRP A 98 11.44 16.86 -10.46
N ASP A 99 11.93 16.00 -11.37
CA ASP A 99 11.44 14.64 -11.59
C ASP A 99 11.66 13.76 -10.37
N ILE A 100 12.87 13.83 -9.79
CA ILE A 100 13.22 13.14 -8.53
C ILE A 100 12.23 13.53 -7.44
N ASN A 101 11.99 14.83 -7.24
CA ASN A 101 11.08 15.31 -6.22
C ASN A 101 9.64 14.93 -6.51
N LYS A 102 9.21 14.97 -7.77
CA LYS A 102 7.86 14.55 -8.16
C LYS A 102 7.65 13.07 -7.83
N CYS A 103 8.52 12.18 -8.29
CA CYS A 103 8.36 10.75 -8.03
C CYS A 103 8.47 10.41 -6.53
N ARG A 104 9.37 11.08 -5.79
CA ARG A 104 9.44 10.97 -4.33
C ARG A 104 8.14 11.42 -3.66
N ASN A 105 7.57 12.56 -4.05
CA ASN A 105 6.34 13.07 -3.45
C ASN A 105 5.11 12.22 -3.80
N ASP A 106 5.06 11.69 -5.03
CA ASP A 106 4.02 10.75 -5.44
C ASP A 106 4.09 9.46 -4.60
N PHE A 107 5.30 8.98 -4.29
CA PHE A 107 5.52 7.84 -3.39
C PHE A 107 5.04 8.15 -1.96
N LEU A 108 5.49 9.25 -1.37
CA LEU A 108 5.13 9.62 0.01
C LEU A 108 3.62 9.84 0.16
N SER A 109 2.98 10.49 -0.82
CA SER A 109 1.53 10.68 -0.84
C SER A 109 0.80 9.34 -0.88
N ALA A 110 1.21 8.42 -1.76
CA ALA A 110 0.58 7.10 -1.85
C ALA A 110 0.76 6.29 -0.55
N MET A 111 1.94 6.33 0.07
CA MET A 111 2.17 5.71 1.38
C MET A 111 1.27 6.30 2.46
N HIS A 112 1.09 7.62 2.48
CA HIS A 112 0.20 8.28 3.43
C HIS A 112 -1.24 7.79 3.30
N GLU A 113 -1.76 7.67 2.08
CA GLU A 113 -3.09 7.13 1.82
C GLU A 113 -3.22 5.67 2.30
N ILE A 114 -2.22 4.83 2.03
CA ILE A 114 -2.20 3.43 2.50
C ILE A 114 -2.29 3.37 4.03
N TYR A 115 -1.46 4.14 4.74
CA TYR A 115 -1.53 4.18 6.22
C TYR A 115 -2.87 4.72 6.72
N GLY A 116 -3.46 5.70 6.04
CA GLY A 116 -4.79 6.20 6.35
C GLY A 116 -5.88 5.13 6.18
N SER A 117 -5.78 4.30 5.14
CA SER A 117 -6.68 3.16 4.91
C SER A 117 -6.51 2.09 6.00
N LEU A 118 -5.28 1.77 6.39
CA LEU A 118 -4.99 0.82 7.47
C LEU A 118 -5.56 1.28 8.82
N GLN A 119 -5.35 2.55 9.19
CA GLN A 119 -5.89 3.11 10.43
C GLN A 119 -7.41 3.05 10.48
N LYS A 120 -8.08 3.37 9.37
CA LYS A 120 -9.54 3.26 9.28
C LYS A 120 -10.02 1.83 9.48
N GLU A 121 -9.35 0.85 8.88
CA GLU A 121 -9.69 -0.57 9.05
C GLU A 121 -9.52 -1.03 10.50
N GLU A 122 -8.42 -0.64 11.15
CA GLU A 122 -8.18 -0.91 12.57
C GLU A 122 -9.27 -0.32 13.48
N GLU A 123 -9.69 0.92 13.21
CA GLU A 123 -10.77 1.57 13.95
C GLU A 123 -12.12 0.86 13.76
N ILE A 124 -12.45 0.44 12.54
CA ILE A 124 -13.69 -0.28 12.22
C ILE A 124 -13.69 -1.65 12.91
N SER A 125 -12.59 -2.39 12.83
CA SER A 125 -12.41 -3.69 13.48
C SER A 125 -12.58 -3.58 14.99
N THR A 126 -12.03 -2.53 15.60
CA THR A 126 -12.12 -2.28 17.04
C THR A 126 -13.55 -1.96 17.48
N LYS A 127 -14.26 -1.09 16.75
CA LYS A 127 -15.68 -0.75 17.01
C LYS A 127 -16.62 -1.96 16.82
N GLN A 128 -16.35 -2.83 15.85
CA GLN A 128 -17.12 -4.05 15.66
C GLN A 128 -16.91 -5.06 16.80
N LYS A 129 -15.67 -5.19 17.31
CA LYS A 129 -15.38 -6.06 18.47
C LYS A 129 -16.09 -5.58 19.73
N SER A 130 -16.03 -4.28 20.03
CA SER A 130 -16.73 -3.72 21.20
C SER A 130 -18.24 -3.90 21.12
N ASN A 131 -18.85 -3.69 19.96
CA ASN A 131 -20.30 -3.91 19.79
C ASN A 131 -20.69 -5.39 19.93
N ARG A 132 -19.88 -6.33 19.42
CA ARG A 132 -20.13 -7.78 19.64
C ARG A 132 -19.99 -8.19 21.10
N GLU A 133 -19.06 -7.59 21.84
CA GLU A 133 -18.92 -7.83 23.28
C GLU A 133 -20.11 -7.27 24.06
N ILE A 134 -20.61 -6.09 23.71
CA ILE A 134 -21.83 -5.51 24.32
C ILE A 134 -23.05 -6.39 24.06
N ILE A 135 -23.25 -6.86 22.82
CA ILE A 135 -24.37 -7.76 22.47
C ILE A 135 -24.26 -9.09 23.25
N LYS A 136 -23.05 -9.68 23.34
CA LYS A 136 -22.83 -10.88 24.16
C LYS A 136 -23.08 -10.64 25.65
N LEU A 137 -22.75 -9.46 26.16
CA LEU A 137 -22.97 -9.13 27.56
C LEU A 137 -24.47 -9.00 27.85
N ASP A 138 -25.24 -8.36 26.96
CA ASP A 138 -26.70 -8.24 27.05
C ASP A 138 -27.41 -9.61 27.00
N ASP A 139 -26.97 -10.50 26.09
CA ASP A 139 -27.46 -11.88 26.02
C ASP A 139 -27.11 -12.69 27.30
N SER A 140 -25.98 -12.39 27.94
CA SER A 140 -25.55 -13.05 29.18
C SER A 140 -26.19 -12.48 30.47
N VAL A 141 -26.65 -11.23 30.44
CA VAL A 141 -27.28 -10.52 31.57
C VAL A 141 -28.76 -10.93 31.75
N SER A 142 -29.33 -11.71 30.82
CA SER A 142 -30.70 -12.24 30.90
C SER A 142 -30.91 -13.37 31.94
N ILE A 143 -29.89 -13.76 32.72
CA ILE A 143 -30.00 -14.78 33.77
C ILE A 143 -29.51 -14.18 35.10
N VAL A 144 -30.37 -13.49 35.84
CA VAL A 144 -30.56 -13.55 37.32
C VAL A 144 -31.60 -12.49 37.68
N THR A 145 -32.85 -12.89 37.81
CA THR A 145 -33.78 -12.50 38.90
C THR A 145 -35.07 -13.29 38.75
N LYS A 146 -35.09 -14.53 39.26
CA LYS A 146 -36.33 -15.19 39.68
C LYS A 146 -36.08 -16.01 40.95
N ASN A 147 -36.53 -15.49 42.09
CA ASN A 147 -37.62 -16.09 42.87
C ASN A 147 -38.10 -15.11 43.96
N SER A 148 -39.40 -14.88 44.15
CA SER A 148 -40.23 -15.83 44.91
C SER A 148 -41.58 -16.25 44.29
N GLU A 149 -41.87 -15.94 43.02
CA GLU A 149 -43.10 -16.42 42.36
C GLU A 149 -42.79 -17.14 41.03
N ASN A 150 -42.45 -18.43 41.15
CA ASN A 150 -42.38 -19.47 40.11
C ASN A 150 -43.45 -19.29 38.99
N LYS A 151 -43.09 -19.06 37.73
CA LYS A 151 -42.80 -20.13 36.75
C LYS A 151 -42.19 -19.59 35.45
N ILE A 152 -41.45 -20.46 34.75
CA ILE A 152 -40.69 -20.24 33.50
C ILE A 152 -41.43 -20.93 32.35
N LEU A 153 -41.52 -20.30 31.17
CA LEU A 153 -41.85 -20.96 29.90
C LEU A 153 -40.92 -20.41 28.80
N GLN A 154 -40.02 -21.26 28.33
CA GLN A 154 -39.24 -21.12 27.09
C GLN A 154 -40.01 -21.78 25.93
N ILE A 155 -39.84 -21.27 24.72
CA ILE A 155 -39.87 -22.07 23.49
C ILE A 155 -38.46 -22.00 22.90
#